data_AF-A0AA41U089-F1
#
_entry.id   AF-A0AA41U089-F1
#
_cell.length_a   1.000
_cell.length_b   1.000
_cell.length_c   1.000
_cell.angle_alpha   90.00
_cell.angle_beta   90.00
_cell.angle_gamma   90.00
#
_symmetry.space_group_name_H-M   'P 1'
#
loop_
_entity.id
_entity.type
_entity.pdbx_description
1 polymer ?
#
loop_
_entity_poly.entity_id
_entity_poly.type
_entity_poly.pdbx_seq_one_letter_code
_entity_poly.pdbx_strand_id
1 'polypeptide(L)'
;MTDLGMPRLPAPGYPADVRARLETDARELIGRYPQSRSALLPLLHLVQAEEGYVSPSGIEFCAEMLGLTTADVTGVATFYTMYRRQNGGDFHVGVCTNTLCAVMGGDEIFATLKDHLGVGNKGTTPDGSVTLEHIECNAACDYAPVVMVNWEFFDNATPASAKDLVDELRAGKQVSPTRGAPLCTFKETSRILAGFPDPRAEAVDQGGAGGTPSLVGLRIAKGQDPDAPATTQTGKGA
;
A
#
# COMPACT_ATOMS: atom_id res chain seq x y z
N MET A 1 -26.74 -18.10 3.93
CA MET A 1 -26.90 -16.74 3.38
C MET A 1 -26.44 -15.76 4.45
N THR A 2 -25.15 -15.83 4.75
CA THR A 2 -24.55 -15.17 5.90
C THR A 2 -23.96 -13.86 5.41
N ASP A 3 -24.48 -12.76 5.96
CA ASP A 3 -23.89 -11.43 6.06
C ASP A 3 -23.19 -10.87 4.80
N LEU A 4 -23.89 -9.98 4.09
CA LEU A 4 -23.38 -9.19 2.95
C LEU A 4 -22.28 -8.18 3.35
N GLY A 5 -21.65 -8.33 4.53
CA GLY A 5 -20.73 -7.37 5.10
C GLY A 5 -21.40 -6.01 5.33
N MET A 6 -22.72 -5.99 5.50
CA MET A 6 -23.43 -4.75 5.81
C MET A 6 -23.16 -4.42 7.28
N PRO A 7 -22.66 -3.21 7.59
CA PRO A 7 -22.39 -2.84 8.97
C PRO A 7 -23.68 -2.95 9.79
N ARG A 8 -23.62 -3.70 10.90
CA ARG A 8 -24.71 -3.77 11.86
C ARG A 8 -24.79 -2.44 12.59
N LEU A 9 -25.80 -1.64 12.25
CA LEU A 9 -26.06 -0.35 12.87
C LEU A 9 -26.95 -0.49 14.13
N PRO A 10 -26.75 0.37 15.15
CA PRO A 10 -25.67 1.35 15.25
C PRO A 10 -24.33 0.69 15.59
N ALA A 11 -23.23 1.20 15.03
CA ALA A 11 -21.90 0.77 15.41
C ALA A 11 -21.63 1.17 16.88
N PRO A 12 -20.80 0.42 17.62
CA PRO A 12 -20.38 0.87 18.94
C PRO A 12 -19.58 2.17 18.79
N GLY A 13 -19.90 3.20 19.59
CA GLY A 13 -19.10 4.42 19.61
C GLY A 13 -17.68 4.17 20.10
N TYR A 14 -16.73 5.01 19.67
CA TYR A 14 -15.37 4.98 20.22
C TYR A 14 -15.35 5.27 21.73
N PRO A 15 -14.41 4.68 22.49
CA PRO A 15 -14.09 5.14 23.84
C PRO A 15 -13.85 6.66 23.87
N ALA A 16 -14.24 7.32 24.96
CA ALA A 16 -14.26 8.79 25.02
C ALA A 16 -12.87 9.43 24.79
N ASP A 17 -11.81 8.80 25.28
CA ASP A 17 -10.43 9.23 25.09
C ASP A 17 -9.96 9.08 23.63
N VAL A 18 -10.31 7.95 22.99
CA VAL A 18 -10.03 7.70 21.56
C VAL A 18 -10.78 8.70 20.70
N ARG A 19 -12.07 8.89 20.97
CA ARG A 19 -12.92 9.87 20.27
C ARG A 19 -12.33 11.28 20.38
N ALA A 20 -11.95 11.72 21.58
CA ALA A 20 -11.40 13.05 21.80
C ALA A 20 -10.09 13.30 21.02
N ARG A 21 -9.19 12.31 20.96
CA ARG A 21 -7.96 12.38 20.16
C ARG A 21 -8.28 12.44 18.66
N LEU A 22 -9.13 11.54 18.17
CA LEU A 22 -9.54 11.51 16.76
C LEU A 22 -10.20 12.81 16.32
N GLU A 23 -11.08 13.39 17.14
CA GLU A 23 -11.73 14.66 16.80
C GLU A 23 -10.73 15.83 16.72
N THR A 24 -9.67 15.81 17.53
CA THR A 24 -8.62 16.84 17.49
C THR A 24 -7.88 16.77 16.15
N ASP A 25 -7.38 15.59 15.80
CA ASP A 25 -6.69 15.33 14.54
C ASP A 25 -7.61 15.60 13.33
N ALA A 26 -8.89 15.19 13.41
CA ALA A 26 -9.87 15.40 12.35
C ALA A 26 -10.15 16.88 12.08
N ARG A 27 -10.27 17.72 13.13
CA ARG A 27 -10.45 19.17 12.97
C ARG A 27 -9.27 19.82 12.27
N GLU A 28 -8.05 19.39 12.58
CA GLU A 28 -6.85 19.85 11.88
C GLU A 28 -6.92 19.52 10.39
N LEU A 29 -7.22 18.26 10.04
CA LEU A 29 -7.33 17.81 8.65
C LEU A 29 -8.43 18.56 7.89
N ILE A 30 -9.61 18.73 8.50
CA ILE A 30 -10.73 19.48 7.92
C ILE A 30 -10.32 20.93 7.65
N GLY A 31 -9.58 21.55 8.56
CA GLY A 31 -9.10 22.94 8.43
C GLY A 31 -8.14 23.17 7.27
N ARG A 32 -7.57 22.13 6.66
CA ARG A 32 -6.70 22.22 5.48
C ARG A 32 -7.46 22.46 4.18
N TYR A 33 -8.79 22.30 4.18
CA TYR A 33 -9.62 22.37 2.98
C TYR A 33 -10.66 23.47 3.07
N PRO A 34 -10.97 24.16 1.94
CA PRO A 34 -12.05 25.13 1.90
C PRO A 34 -13.45 24.49 2.03
N GLN A 35 -13.58 23.21 1.69
CA GLN A 35 -14.81 22.43 1.85
C GLN A 35 -14.52 21.22 2.74
N SER A 36 -15.31 21.02 3.80
CA SER A 36 -15.10 19.93 4.75
C SER A 36 -15.11 18.54 4.09
N ARG A 37 -16.02 18.32 3.12
CA ARG A 37 -16.11 17.05 2.38
C ARG A 37 -14.79 16.62 1.73
N SER A 38 -13.91 17.55 1.37
CA SER A 38 -12.60 17.24 0.79
C SER A 38 -11.66 16.52 1.75
N ALA A 39 -11.89 16.60 3.07
CA ALA A 39 -11.11 15.91 4.08
C ALA A 39 -11.48 14.42 4.25
N LEU A 40 -12.49 13.90 3.53
CA LEU A 40 -12.96 12.52 3.71
C LEU A 40 -11.86 11.47 3.49
N LEU A 41 -11.04 11.62 2.45
CA LEU A 41 -9.96 10.66 2.18
C LEU A 41 -8.91 10.65 3.32
N PRO A 42 -8.36 11.81 3.74
CA PRO A 42 -7.52 11.89 4.93
C PRO A 42 -8.16 11.33 6.21
N LEU A 43 -9.45 11.58 6.45
CA LEU A 43 -10.13 11.06 7.63
C LEU A 43 -10.28 9.54 7.62
N LEU A 44 -10.51 8.93 6.46
CA LEU A 44 -10.52 7.48 6.33
C LEU A 44 -9.13 6.87 6.65
N HIS A 45 -8.05 7.54 6.23
CA HIS A 45 -6.69 7.15 6.65
C HIS A 45 -6.46 7.36 8.16
N LEU A 46 -6.99 8.43 8.76
CA LEU A 46 -6.91 8.67 10.20
C LEU A 46 -7.62 7.55 10.99
N VAL A 47 -8.79 7.10 10.52
CA VAL A 47 -9.50 5.94 11.09
C VAL A 47 -8.63 4.68 11.00
N GLN A 48 -8.03 4.41 9.83
CA GLN A 48 -7.12 3.27 9.70
C GLN A 48 -5.87 3.39 10.58
N ALA A 49 -5.40 4.61 10.85
CA ALA A 49 -4.29 4.82 11.76
C ALA A 49 -4.65 4.41 13.20
N GLU A 50 -5.91 4.57 13.60
CA GLU A 50 -6.40 4.18 14.91
C GLU A 50 -6.71 2.68 15.00
N GLU A 51 -7.32 2.10 13.96
CA GLU A 51 -7.91 0.76 14.04
C GLU A 51 -7.25 -0.30 13.14
N GLY A 52 -6.41 0.11 12.18
CA GLY A 52 -5.81 -0.77 11.16
C GLY A 52 -6.72 -1.03 9.95
N TYR A 53 -7.98 -0.60 10.01
CA TYR A 53 -8.97 -0.69 8.93
C TYR A 53 -10.09 0.34 9.15
N VAL A 54 -10.94 0.56 8.14
CA VAL A 54 -12.12 1.40 8.23
C VAL A 54 -13.28 0.61 8.84
N SER A 55 -13.49 0.76 10.14
CA SER A 55 -14.58 0.13 10.87
C SER A 55 -15.93 0.84 10.65
N PRO A 56 -17.07 0.19 10.97
CA PRO A 56 -18.37 0.87 11.00
C PRO A 56 -18.39 2.11 11.90
N SER A 57 -17.70 2.06 13.05
CA SER A 57 -17.55 3.19 13.97
C SER A 57 -16.75 4.33 13.34
N GLY A 58 -15.72 4.01 12.57
CA GLY A 58 -14.96 4.98 11.78
C GLY A 58 -15.77 5.63 10.66
N ILE A 59 -16.66 4.87 10.02
CA ILE A 59 -17.61 5.40 9.03
C ILE A 59 -18.56 6.41 9.68
N GLU A 60 -19.16 6.06 10.82
CA GLU A 60 -20.03 6.95 11.59
C GLU A 60 -19.27 8.21 12.05
N PHE A 61 -18.06 8.06 12.58
CA PHE A 61 -17.19 9.17 12.96
C PHE A 61 -16.93 10.15 11.80
N CYS A 62 -16.51 9.64 10.63
CA CYS A 62 -16.27 10.47 9.45
C CYS A 62 -17.54 11.17 8.96
N ALA A 63 -18.69 10.48 9.01
CA ALA A 63 -19.98 11.04 8.62
C ALA A 63 -20.36 12.22 9.54
N GLU A 64 -20.22 12.05 10.85
CA GLU A 64 -20.50 13.09 11.85
C GLU A 64 -19.56 14.29 11.71
N MET A 65 -18.24 14.06 11.58
CA MET A 65 -17.25 15.13 11.49
C MET A 65 -17.42 16.00 10.22
N LEU A 66 -17.94 15.42 9.14
CA LEU A 66 -18.09 16.10 7.86
C LEU A 66 -19.52 16.56 7.54
N GLY A 67 -20.51 16.17 8.36
CA GLY A 67 -21.93 16.37 8.05
C GLY A 67 -22.38 15.59 6.81
N LEU A 68 -21.85 14.39 6.60
CA LEU A 68 -22.20 13.48 5.51
C LEU A 68 -23.10 12.35 6.01
N THR A 69 -23.68 11.59 5.08
CA THR A 69 -24.35 10.32 5.44
C THR A 69 -23.34 9.19 5.57
N THR A 70 -23.64 8.18 6.38
CA THR A 70 -22.83 6.94 6.42
C THR A 70 -22.78 6.24 5.06
N ALA A 71 -23.81 6.41 4.22
CA ALA A 71 -23.84 5.90 2.85
C ALA A 71 -22.81 6.61 1.94
N ASP A 72 -22.68 7.94 2.02
CA ASP A 72 -21.64 8.69 1.29
C ASP A 72 -20.24 8.18 1.66
N VAL A 73 -19.98 8.05 2.95
CA VAL A 73 -18.67 7.61 3.48
C VAL A 73 -18.39 6.16 3.07
N THR A 74 -19.38 5.27 3.20
CA THR A 74 -19.27 3.87 2.78
C THR A 74 -18.99 3.76 1.28
N GLY A 75 -19.64 4.59 0.46
CA GLY A 75 -19.39 4.65 -0.98
C GLY A 75 -17.93 4.97 -1.29
N VAL A 76 -17.34 5.94 -0.60
CA VAL A 76 -15.92 6.30 -0.80
C VAL A 76 -14.97 5.22 -0.25
N ALA A 77 -15.23 4.70 0.94
CA ALA A 77 -14.41 3.66 1.57
C ALA A 77 -14.43 2.33 0.81
N THR A 78 -15.49 2.05 0.03
CA THR A 78 -15.58 0.84 -0.80
C THR A 78 -15.06 1.06 -2.22
N PHE A 79 -15.05 2.30 -2.71
CA PHE A 79 -14.57 2.66 -4.03
C PHE A 79 -13.04 2.63 -4.12
N TYR A 80 -12.34 3.21 -3.14
CA TYR A 80 -10.88 3.23 -3.11
C TYR A 80 -10.31 2.00 -2.42
N THR A 81 -9.47 1.24 -3.13
CA THR A 81 -8.87 -0.02 -2.64
C THR A 81 -7.89 0.17 -1.49
N MET A 82 -7.34 1.37 -1.30
CA MET A 82 -6.44 1.72 -0.20
C MET A 82 -7.10 1.66 1.19
N TYR A 83 -8.44 1.66 1.25
CA TYR A 83 -9.18 1.55 2.49
C TYR A 83 -9.57 0.09 2.76
N ARG A 84 -8.90 -0.51 3.75
CA ARG A 84 -9.21 -1.84 4.28
C ARG A 84 -10.54 -1.79 5.00
N ARG A 85 -11.38 -2.80 4.76
CA ARG A 85 -12.69 -2.95 5.42
C ARG A 85 -12.72 -4.08 6.43
N GLN A 86 -11.58 -4.74 6.62
CA GLN A 86 -11.36 -5.83 7.56
C GLN A 86 -10.00 -5.66 8.19
N ASN A 87 -9.83 -6.19 9.40
CA ASN A 87 -8.56 -6.15 10.10
C ASN A 87 -7.47 -6.87 9.30
N GLY A 88 -6.27 -6.30 9.31
CA GLY A 88 -5.09 -6.83 8.62
C GLY A 88 -3.89 -6.84 9.56
N GLY A 89 -2.79 -7.39 9.08
CA GLY A 89 -1.53 -7.34 9.80
C GLY A 89 -0.84 -6.00 9.69
N ASP A 90 0.20 -5.86 10.51
CA ASP A 90 1.07 -4.69 10.56
C ASP A 90 1.77 -4.43 9.22
N PHE A 91 1.98 -5.45 8.39
CA PHE A 91 2.60 -5.34 7.08
C PHE A 91 1.63 -5.75 5.97
N HIS A 92 1.25 -4.79 5.14
CA HIS A 92 0.58 -5.02 3.88
C HIS A 92 1.58 -5.38 2.81
N VAL A 93 1.62 -6.65 2.39
CA VAL A 93 2.51 -7.11 1.32
C VAL A 93 1.71 -7.24 0.03
N GLY A 94 1.91 -6.29 -0.88
CA GLY A 94 1.24 -6.24 -2.17
C GLY A 94 2.16 -6.66 -3.31
N VAL A 95 1.75 -7.61 -4.15
CA VAL A 95 2.53 -8.04 -5.32
C VAL A 95 1.88 -7.51 -6.59
N CYS A 96 2.63 -6.73 -7.38
CA CYS A 96 2.16 -6.27 -8.68
C CYS A 96 2.15 -7.44 -9.67
N THR A 97 0.98 -7.71 -10.24
CA THR A 97 0.73 -8.78 -11.22
C THR A 97 0.12 -8.22 -12.50
N ASN A 98 0.22 -6.91 -12.71
CA ASN A 98 -0.16 -6.29 -13.98
C ASN A 98 0.87 -6.61 -15.07
N THR A 99 0.50 -6.41 -16.33
CA THR A 99 1.14 -6.92 -17.55
C THR A 99 2.65 -7.09 -17.49
N LEU A 100 3.41 -6.02 -17.23
CA LEU A 100 4.88 -6.12 -17.23
C LEU A 100 5.40 -6.95 -16.05
N CYS A 101 4.89 -6.72 -14.84
CA CYS A 101 5.30 -7.50 -13.68
C CYS A 101 4.91 -8.97 -13.85
N ALA A 102 3.72 -9.27 -14.36
CA ALA A 102 3.30 -10.65 -14.68
C ALA A 102 4.30 -11.35 -15.61
N VAL A 103 4.67 -10.70 -16.73
CA VAL A 103 5.67 -11.23 -17.68
C VAL A 103 7.03 -11.44 -17.02
N MET A 104 7.42 -10.56 -16.11
CA MET A 104 8.71 -10.63 -15.41
C MET A 104 8.73 -11.56 -14.19
N GLY A 105 7.62 -12.21 -13.82
CA GLY A 105 7.56 -13.17 -12.71
C GLY A 105 6.71 -12.75 -11.50
N GLY A 106 5.93 -11.67 -11.58
CA GLY A 106 5.03 -11.21 -10.52
C GLY A 106 3.97 -12.23 -10.13
N ASP A 107 3.39 -12.95 -11.09
CA ASP A 107 2.43 -14.03 -10.81
C ASP A 107 3.08 -15.19 -10.04
N GLU A 108 4.33 -15.52 -10.40
CA GLU A 108 5.12 -16.56 -9.72
C GLU A 108 5.45 -16.14 -8.28
N ILE A 109 5.82 -14.88 -8.06
CA ILE A 109 6.04 -14.31 -6.72
C ILE A 109 4.77 -14.41 -5.88
N PHE A 110 3.62 -13.98 -6.42
CA PHE A 110 2.36 -14.02 -5.69
C PHE A 110 1.94 -15.45 -5.33
N ALA A 111 2.06 -16.39 -6.27
CA ALA A 111 1.79 -17.81 -6.02
C ALA A 111 2.72 -18.38 -4.93
N THR A 112 4.02 -18.09 -5.04
CA THR A 112 5.03 -18.53 -4.06
C THR A 112 4.71 -18.02 -2.65
N LEU A 113 4.33 -16.74 -2.52
CA LEU A 113 3.99 -16.17 -1.23
C LEU A 113 2.70 -16.75 -0.65
N LYS A 114 1.68 -17.01 -1.48
CA LYS A 114 0.45 -17.67 -1.01
C LYS A 114 0.75 -19.04 -0.40
N ASP A 115 1.55 -19.85 -1.09
CA ASP A 115 1.89 -21.20 -0.64
C ASP A 115 2.78 -21.15 0.62
N HIS A 116 3.75 -20.24 0.66
CA HIS A 116 4.67 -20.07 1.79
C HIS A 116 3.97 -19.55 3.06
N LEU A 117 3.08 -18.58 2.91
CA LEU A 117 2.36 -17.96 4.03
C LEU A 117 1.09 -18.72 4.43
N GLY A 118 0.59 -19.62 3.57
CA GLY A 118 -0.64 -20.36 3.78
C GLY A 118 -1.91 -19.49 3.73
N VAL A 119 -1.86 -18.35 3.03
CA VAL A 119 -2.98 -17.40 2.93
C VAL A 119 -3.34 -17.09 1.48
N GLY A 120 -4.61 -16.75 1.25
CA GLY A 120 -5.10 -16.32 -0.07
C GLY A 120 -4.90 -14.82 -0.33
N ASN A 121 -5.44 -14.34 -1.45
CA ASN A 121 -5.51 -12.90 -1.71
C ASN A 121 -6.32 -12.20 -0.62
N LYS A 122 -5.77 -11.12 -0.06
CA LYS A 122 -6.30 -10.36 1.09
C LYS A 122 -6.36 -11.16 2.40
N GLY A 123 -5.64 -12.29 2.46
CA GLY A 123 -5.53 -13.09 3.66
C GLY A 123 -4.42 -12.57 4.58
N THR A 124 -4.65 -12.66 5.89
CA THR A 124 -3.68 -12.32 6.93
C THR A 124 -3.11 -13.59 7.55
N THR A 125 -1.81 -13.62 7.79
CA THR A 125 -1.12 -14.76 8.39
C THR A 125 -1.64 -15.06 9.80
N PRO A 126 -1.53 -16.32 10.29
CA PRO A 126 -2.04 -16.70 11.62
C PRO A 126 -1.41 -15.96 12.80
N ASP A 127 -0.17 -15.51 12.64
CA ASP A 127 0.54 -14.65 13.61
C ASP A 127 0.09 -13.18 13.57
N GLY A 128 -0.78 -12.82 12.63
CA GLY A 128 -1.37 -11.49 12.51
C GLY A 128 -0.43 -10.43 11.95
N SER A 129 0.77 -10.76 11.48
CA SER A 129 1.76 -9.75 11.06
C SER A 129 1.67 -9.34 9.60
N VAL A 130 1.34 -10.25 8.68
CA VAL A 130 1.38 -9.99 7.23
C VAL A 130 0.00 -10.20 6.59
N THR A 131 -0.45 -9.22 5.82
CA THR A 131 -1.60 -9.37 4.90
C THR A 131 -1.11 -9.35 3.46
N LEU A 132 -1.32 -10.45 2.74
CA LEU A 132 -0.90 -10.61 1.35
C LEU A 132 -2.00 -10.15 0.39
N GLU A 133 -1.67 -9.34 -0.61
CA GLU A 133 -2.60 -8.89 -1.64
C GLU A 133 -1.97 -8.93 -3.04
N HIS A 134 -2.73 -9.40 -4.02
CA HIS A 134 -2.49 -9.10 -5.44
C HIS A 134 -2.88 -7.64 -5.64
N ILE A 135 -1.95 -6.83 -6.15
CA ILE A 135 -2.23 -5.43 -6.49
C ILE A 135 -2.02 -5.18 -7.98
N GLU A 136 -2.71 -4.14 -8.45
CA GLU A 136 -2.57 -3.65 -9.81
C GLU A 136 -1.31 -2.79 -10.00
N CYS A 137 -1.18 -2.16 -11.16
CA CYS A 137 0.01 -1.39 -11.54
C CYS A 137 0.33 -0.26 -10.55
N ASN A 138 1.54 -0.26 -9.99
CA ASN A 138 2.09 0.83 -9.16
C ASN A 138 3.02 1.78 -9.93
N ALA A 139 2.96 1.76 -11.26
CA ALA A 139 3.76 2.61 -12.14
C ALA A 139 5.29 2.55 -11.93
N ALA A 140 5.81 1.42 -11.42
CA ALA A 140 7.24 1.17 -11.21
C ALA A 140 7.80 0.14 -12.20
N CYS A 141 7.33 0.22 -13.45
CA CYS A 141 7.62 -0.75 -14.51
C CYS A 141 9.12 -0.91 -14.84
N ASP A 142 9.91 0.15 -14.70
CA ASP A 142 11.37 0.10 -14.90
C ASP A 142 12.10 -0.82 -13.92
N TYR A 143 11.42 -1.23 -12.83
CA TYR A 143 11.96 -2.04 -11.74
C TYR A 143 11.17 -3.34 -11.51
N ALA A 144 10.40 -3.78 -12.51
CA ALA A 144 9.60 -4.99 -12.41
C ALA A 144 10.46 -6.26 -12.22
N PRO A 145 9.99 -7.28 -11.46
CA PRO A 145 8.74 -7.31 -10.69
C PRO A 145 8.80 -6.47 -9.40
N VAL A 146 7.66 -5.89 -9.03
CA VAL A 146 7.56 -5.00 -7.86
C VAL A 146 6.69 -5.64 -6.78
N VAL A 147 7.25 -5.71 -5.58
CA VAL A 147 6.52 -5.97 -4.33
C VAL A 147 6.46 -4.66 -3.54
N MET A 148 5.36 -4.43 -2.83
CA MET A 148 5.22 -3.30 -1.93
C MET A 148 4.96 -3.79 -0.51
N VAL A 149 5.59 -3.13 0.47
CA VAL A 149 5.28 -3.31 1.88
C VAL A 149 4.89 -1.97 2.45
N ASN A 150 3.64 -1.85 2.89
CA ASN A 150 3.11 -0.60 3.45
C ASN A 150 3.48 0.65 2.62
N TRP A 151 3.17 0.63 1.33
CA TRP A 151 3.41 1.74 0.38
C TRP A 151 4.87 1.98 -0.01
N GLU A 152 5.81 1.22 0.53
CA GLU A 152 7.23 1.28 0.17
C GLU A 152 7.61 0.20 -0.84
N PHE A 153 8.58 0.51 -1.72
CA PHE A 153 8.90 -0.30 -2.89
C PHE A 153 10.04 -1.30 -2.64
N PHE A 154 9.81 -2.54 -3.07
CA PHE A 154 10.78 -3.62 -3.17
C PHE A 154 10.89 -4.03 -4.65
N ASP A 155 11.92 -3.48 -5.27
CA ASP A 155 12.14 -3.53 -6.72
C ASP A 155 12.93 -4.79 -7.13
N ASN A 156 12.81 -5.17 -8.40
CA ASN A 156 13.50 -6.34 -8.98
C ASN A 156 13.30 -7.62 -8.15
N ALA A 157 12.09 -7.77 -7.59
CA ALA A 157 11.78 -8.87 -6.70
C ALA A 157 11.82 -10.21 -7.44
N THR A 158 12.27 -11.23 -6.74
CA THR A 158 12.24 -12.63 -7.16
C THR A 158 11.41 -13.44 -6.15
N PRO A 159 10.97 -14.66 -6.49
CA PRO A 159 10.28 -15.53 -5.52
C PRO A 159 11.10 -15.76 -4.25
N ALA A 160 12.42 -15.93 -4.37
CA ALA A 160 13.32 -16.12 -3.23
C ALA A 160 13.40 -14.87 -2.34
N SER A 161 13.71 -13.71 -2.93
CA SER A 161 13.80 -12.46 -2.16
C SER A 161 12.47 -12.05 -1.53
N ALA A 162 11.34 -12.35 -2.18
CA ALA A 162 10.02 -12.08 -1.63
C ALA A 162 9.72 -12.95 -0.40
N LYS A 163 10.13 -14.23 -0.42
CA LYS A 163 10.04 -15.11 0.76
C LYS A 163 10.91 -14.61 1.91
N ASP A 164 12.16 -14.28 1.61
CA ASP A 164 13.07 -13.73 2.62
C ASP A 164 12.48 -12.46 3.23
N LEU A 165 11.99 -11.54 2.41
CA LEU A 165 11.30 -10.32 2.84
C LEU A 165 10.18 -10.60 3.85
N VAL A 166 9.23 -11.50 3.53
CA VAL A 166 8.11 -11.77 4.43
C VAL A 166 8.55 -12.50 5.71
N ASP A 167 9.55 -13.36 5.64
CA ASP A 167 10.09 -14.05 6.82
C ASP A 167 10.83 -13.08 7.75
N GLU A 168 11.56 -12.11 7.20
CA GLU A 168 12.21 -11.06 7.99
C GLU A 168 11.21 -10.14 8.68
N LEU A 169 10.13 -9.74 7.98
CA LEU A 169 9.04 -8.96 8.57
C LEU A 169 8.38 -9.71 9.72
N ARG A 170 8.07 -10.99 9.54
CA ARG A 170 7.47 -11.85 10.57
C ARG A 170 8.39 -12.11 11.76
N ALA A 171 9.70 -12.11 11.53
CA ALA A 171 10.71 -12.19 12.57
C ALA A 171 10.96 -10.86 13.30
N GLY A 172 10.28 -9.78 12.91
CA GLY A 172 10.44 -8.44 13.49
C GLY A 172 11.79 -7.80 13.17
N LYS A 173 12.45 -8.23 12.10
CA LYS A 173 13.69 -7.60 11.64
C LYS A 173 13.36 -6.29 10.92
N GLN A 174 14.26 -5.33 11.04
CA GLN A 174 14.17 -4.10 10.26
C GLN A 174 14.58 -4.40 8.82
N VAL A 175 13.64 -4.22 7.89
CA VAL A 175 13.87 -4.34 6.46
C VAL A 175 13.84 -2.97 5.82
N SER A 176 14.79 -2.70 4.93
CA SER A 176 14.87 -1.45 4.17
C SER A 176 14.25 -1.63 2.78
N PRO A 177 13.35 -0.73 2.34
CA PRO A 177 12.86 -0.76 0.97
C PRO A 177 13.96 -0.35 0.00
N THR A 178 13.83 -0.75 -1.26
CA THR A 178 14.74 -0.30 -2.33
C THR A 178 14.56 1.19 -2.60
N ARG A 179 13.31 1.67 -2.51
CA ARG A 179 12.95 3.09 -2.65
C ARG A 179 11.85 3.47 -1.66
N GLY A 180 11.99 4.67 -1.12
CA GLY A 180 11.04 5.28 -0.21
C GLY A 180 11.51 5.28 1.25
N ALA A 181 10.60 5.52 2.18
CA ALA A 181 10.92 5.76 3.58
C ALA A 181 11.11 4.43 4.35
N PRO A 182 11.80 4.45 5.52
CA PRO A 182 11.89 3.25 6.36
C PRO A 182 10.51 2.68 6.68
N LEU A 183 10.39 1.36 6.72
CA LEU A 183 9.12 0.71 7.04
C LEU A 183 8.63 1.06 8.45
N CYS A 184 7.32 1.19 8.59
CA CYS A 184 6.59 1.24 9.86
C CYS A 184 5.35 0.35 9.76
N THR A 185 4.61 0.22 10.87
CA THR A 185 3.36 -0.54 10.87
C THR A 185 2.32 0.12 9.96
N PHE A 186 1.35 -0.65 9.48
CA PHE A 186 0.27 -0.17 8.63
C PHE A 186 -0.50 1.01 9.25
N LYS A 187 -0.66 1.00 10.57
CA LYS A 187 -1.31 2.07 11.34
C LYS A 187 -0.50 3.36 11.29
N GLU A 188 0.82 3.27 11.45
CA GLU A 188 1.73 4.41 11.33
C GLU A 188 1.77 4.94 9.90
N THR A 189 1.88 4.07 8.90
CA THR A 189 1.77 4.46 7.48
C THR A 189 0.44 5.15 7.20
N SER A 190 -0.67 4.64 7.73
CA SER A 190 -1.99 5.27 7.58
C SER A 190 -2.04 6.66 8.21
N ARG A 191 -1.34 6.88 9.34
CA ARG A 191 -1.22 8.22 9.94
C ARG A 191 -0.49 9.19 9.01
N ILE A 192 0.59 8.73 8.38
CA ILE A 192 1.37 9.52 7.43
C ILE A 192 0.51 9.85 6.19
N LEU A 193 -0.20 8.86 5.65
CA LEU A 193 -1.12 9.03 4.51
C LEU A 193 -2.33 9.91 4.83
N ALA A 194 -2.75 9.98 6.10
CA ALA A 194 -3.74 10.97 6.55
C ALA A 194 -3.21 12.42 6.47
N GLY A 195 -1.90 12.61 6.28
CA GLY A 195 -1.24 13.89 6.11
C GLY A 195 -0.56 14.40 7.38
N PHE A 196 -0.34 13.57 8.39
CA PHE A 196 0.50 13.91 9.53
C PHE A 196 1.98 13.67 9.20
N PRO A 197 2.90 14.47 9.74
CA PRO A 197 4.32 14.29 9.49
C PRO A 197 4.80 12.96 10.06
N ASP A 198 5.75 12.33 9.37
CA ASP A 198 6.51 11.21 9.90
C ASP A 198 7.51 11.73 10.95
N PRO A 199 7.38 11.35 12.24
CA PRO A 199 8.26 11.86 13.29
C PRO A 199 9.65 11.19 13.28
N ARG A 200 9.86 10.15 12.46
CA ARG A 200 11.10 9.38 12.43
C ARG A 200 12.16 10.17 11.67
N ALA A 201 13.32 10.39 12.30
CA ALA A 201 14.41 11.19 11.73
C ALA A 201 14.86 10.71 10.34
N GLU A 202 14.78 9.41 10.10
CA GLU A 202 15.25 8.76 8.86
C GLU A 202 14.26 8.88 7.69
N ALA A 203 13.04 9.37 7.92
CA ALA A 203 11.99 9.43 6.90
C ALA A 203 12.30 10.40 5.75
N VAL A 204 13.04 11.48 6.03
CA VAL A 204 13.40 12.51 5.03
C VAL A 204 14.76 12.22 4.40
N ASP A 205 15.67 11.58 5.14
CA ASP A 205 17.07 11.41 4.76
C ASP A 205 17.38 10.09 4.05
N GLN A 206 16.56 9.06 4.22
CA GLN A 206 16.81 7.72 3.66
C GLN A 206 15.93 7.34 2.47
N GLY A 207 15.13 8.28 1.95
CA GLY A 207 14.42 8.10 0.68
C GLY A 207 15.46 7.85 -0.41
N GLY A 208 15.70 6.58 -0.74
CA GLY A 208 16.64 6.19 -1.78
C GLY A 208 16.37 7.05 -3.02
N ALA A 209 17.40 7.78 -3.48
CA ALA A 209 17.29 8.59 -4.68
C ALA A 209 16.66 7.71 -5.76
N GLY A 210 15.57 8.18 -6.38
CA GLY A 210 14.93 7.45 -7.48
C GLY A 210 16.02 6.88 -8.39
N GLY A 211 15.93 5.58 -8.71
CA GLY A 211 17.03 4.88 -9.35
C GLY A 211 17.46 5.54 -10.66
N THR A 212 18.61 5.12 -11.19
CA THR A 212 19.17 5.75 -12.39
C THR A 212 18.16 5.74 -13.54
N PRO A 213 18.08 6.80 -14.35
CA PRO A 213 17.19 6.81 -15.51
C PRO A 213 17.37 5.57 -16.38
N SER A 214 16.27 5.02 -16.88
CA SER A 214 16.25 3.85 -17.76
C SER A 214 16.83 4.20 -19.13
N LEU A 215 18.17 4.20 -19.23
CA LEU A 215 18.92 4.56 -20.43
C LEU A 215 19.36 3.35 -21.25
N VAL A 216 18.94 2.13 -20.89
CA VAL A 216 19.37 0.90 -21.57
C VAL A 216 19.05 0.96 -23.06
N GLY A 217 17.81 1.32 -23.44
CA GLY A 217 17.43 1.48 -24.84
C GLY A 217 18.27 2.54 -25.58
N LEU A 218 18.61 3.65 -24.91
CA LEU A 218 19.47 4.69 -25.49
C LEU A 218 20.91 4.22 -25.69
N ARG A 219 21.46 3.46 -24.72
CA ARG A 219 22.82 2.91 -24.80
C ARG A 219 22.91 1.90 -25.94
N ILE A 220 21.93 1.01 -26.07
CA ILE A 220 21.84 0.06 -27.19
C ILE A 220 21.78 0.82 -28.53
N ALA A 221 20.92 1.84 -28.65
CA ALA A 221 20.81 2.63 -29.87
C ALA A 221 22.11 3.38 -30.25
N LYS A 222 22.93 3.74 -29.25
CA LYS A 222 24.24 4.39 -29.45
C LYS A 222 25.40 3.41 -29.61
N GLY A 223 25.15 2.09 -29.56
CA GLY A 223 26.21 1.07 -29.58
C GLY A 223 27.13 1.11 -28.35
N GLN A 224 26.60 1.56 -27.21
CA GLN A 224 27.32 1.72 -25.95
C GLN A 224 27.09 0.57 -24.97
N ASP A 225 26.33 -0.45 -25.39
CA ASP A 225 26.02 -1.62 -24.56
C ASP A 225 26.83 -2.83 -25.06
N PRO A 226 27.79 -3.33 -24.26
CA PRO A 226 28.64 -4.46 -24.64
C PRO A 226 27.88 -5.80 -24.74
N ASP A 227 26.71 -5.90 -24.11
CA ASP A 227 25.87 -7.11 -24.08
C ASP A 227 24.66 -7.02 -25.03
N ALA A 228 24.57 -5.96 -25.84
CA ALA A 228 23.48 -5.77 -26.77
C ALA A 228 23.41 -6.94 -27.78
N PRO A 229 22.24 -7.54 -28.02
CA PRO A 229 22.08 -8.51 -29.09
C PRO A 229 22.46 -7.87 -30.42
N ALA A 230 23.32 -8.55 -31.20
CA ALA A 230 23.76 -8.05 -32.49
C ALA A 230 22.53 -7.70 -33.35
N THR A 231 22.41 -6.42 -33.73
CA THR A 231 21.31 -5.96 -34.57
C THR A 231 21.50 -6.53 -35.98
N THR A 232 20.86 -7.66 -36.27
CA THR A 232 20.70 -8.13 -37.64
C THR A 232 19.78 -7.16 -38.35
N GLN A 233 20.36 -6.22 -39.11
CA GLN A 233 19.62 -5.40 -40.07
C GLN A 233 19.03 -6.30 -41.16
N THR A 234 17.87 -6.89 -40.94
CA THR A 234 17.07 -7.52 -41.99
C THR A 234 15.86 -6.65 -42.26
N GLY A 235 16.00 -5.73 -43.22
CA GLY A 235 14.90 -4.90 -43.70
C GLY A 235 15.36 -3.68 -44.47
N LYS A 236 15.95 -3.87 -45.65
CA LYS A 236 15.88 -2.83 -46.70
C LYS A 236 14.41 -2.75 -47.09
N GLY A 237 13.71 -1.71 -46.62
CA GLY A 237 12.38 -1.37 -47.08
C GLY A 237 12.38 -1.14 -48.60
N ALA A 238 11.41 -1.75 -49.26
CA ALA A 238 10.92 -1.34 -50.57
C ALA A 238 9.74 -0.38 -50.37
#